data_AF-A0A367IN74-F1
#
_entry.id   AF-A0A367IN74-F1
#
_cell.length_a   1.000
_cell.length_b   1.000
_cell.length_c   1.000
_cell.angle_alpha   90.00
_cell.angle_beta   90.00
_cell.angle_gamma   90.00
#
_symmetry.space_group_name_H-M   'P 1'
#
loop_
_entity.id
_entity.type
_entity.pdbx_description
1 polymer ?
#
loop_
_entity_poly.entity_id
_entity_poly.type
_entity_poly.pdbx_seq_one_letter_code
_entity_poly.pdbx_strand_id
1 'polypeptide(L)'
;MKDRISILQAQFLFRTFSLPDDALLTKLQPYIQSQRISKWSQLSKSPLWTSISNEHLETVPRSNFIRKRRQFLIDNYHAKLQEKHAKLLSYCRNDLIVDPILRIPMTRSERSRCVRW
;
A
#
# COMPACT_ATOMS: atom_id res chain seq x y z
N MET A 1 -9.09 -3.59 -3.73
CA MET A 1 -8.51 -2.65 -4.73
C MET A 1 -8.27 -1.25 -4.17
N LYS A 2 -9.21 -0.64 -3.44
CA LYS A 2 -9.06 0.71 -2.87
C LYS A 2 -7.81 0.87 -1.99
N ASP A 3 -7.55 -0.08 -1.08
CA ASP A 3 -6.36 -0.03 -0.19
C ASP A 3 -5.04 -0.04 -0.97
N ARG A 4 -4.98 -0.85 -2.03
CA ARG A 4 -3.81 -0.93 -2.92
C ARG A 4 -3.57 0.41 -3.63
N ILE A 5 -4.63 1.08 -4.06
CA ILE A 5 -4.54 2.42 -4.66
C ILE A 5 -4.00 3.41 -3.64
N SER A 6 -4.55 3.44 -2.42
CA SER A 6 -4.06 4.33 -1.34
C SER A 6 -2.57 4.11 -1.02
N ILE A 7 -2.12 2.85 -1.00
CA ILE A 7 -0.71 2.51 -0.78
C ILE A 7 0.17 3.01 -1.92
N LEU A 8 -0.23 2.78 -3.18
CA LEU A 8 0.54 3.22 -4.34
C LEU A 8 0.61 4.75 -4.42
N GLN A 9 -0.49 5.45 -4.11
CA GLN A 9 -0.52 6.91 -4.05
C GLN A 9 0.43 7.44 -2.97
N ALA A 10 0.35 6.91 -1.74
CA ALA A 10 1.23 7.33 -0.65
C ALA A 10 2.71 7.01 -0.93
N GLN A 11 3.00 5.87 -1.57
CA GLN A 11 4.37 5.51 -1.97
C GLN A 11 4.92 6.45 -3.05
N PHE A 12 4.09 6.77 -4.05
CA PHE A 12 4.47 7.71 -5.10
C PHE A 12 4.81 9.06 -4.47
N LEU A 13 3.89 9.63 -3.68
CA LEU A 13 4.09 10.90 -3.02
C LEU A 13 5.31 10.89 -2.09
N PHE A 14 5.48 9.86 -1.25
CA PHE A 14 6.65 9.76 -0.37
C PHE A 14 7.97 9.83 -1.16
N ARG A 15 8.03 9.16 -2.33
CA ARG A 15 9.22 9.19 -3.18
C ARG A 15 9.46 10.56 -3.79
N THR A 16 8.41 11.31 -4.14
CA THR A 16 8.58 12.64 -4.73
C THR A 16 9.23 13.63 -3.77
N PHE A 17 9.03 13.48 -2.45
CA PHE A 17 9.70 14.30 -1.44
C PHE A 17 11.18 13.93 -1.22
N SER A 18 11.60 12.73 -1.62
CA SER A 18 12.99 12.28 -1.52
C SER A 18 13.76 12.37 -2.84
N LEU A 19 13.21 13.06 -3.85
CA LEU A 19 13.89 13.25 -5.13
C LEU A 19 14.99 14.31 -5.01
N PRO A 20 16.07 14.20 -5.78
CA PRO A 20 17.09 15.22 -5.83
C PRO A 20 16.56 16.50 -6.53
N ASP A 21 17.19 17.63 -6.26
CA ASP A 21 16.73 18.95 -6.73
C ASP A 21 16.81 19.12 -8.25
N ASP A 22 17.65 18.35 -8.92
CA ASP A 22 17.86 18.34 -10.38
C ASP A 22 16.88 17.42 -11.12
N ALA A 23 16.15 16.56 -10.41
CA ALA A 23 15.13 15.72 -11.03
C ALA A 23 14.06 16.59 -11.70
N LEU A 24 13.71 16.23 -12.94
CA LEU A 24 12.70 16.95 -13.73
C LEU A 24 11.38 17.11 -12.95
N LEU A 25 10.97 16.08 -12.21
CA LEU A 25 9.74 16.12 -11.42
C LEU A 25 9.83 17.14 -10.28
N THR A 26 10.98 17.28 -9.61
CA THR A 26 11.21 18.28 -8.56
C THR A 26 11.10 19.69 -9.13
N LYS A 27 11.69 19.94 -10.32
CA LYS A 27 11.57 21.23 -11.03
C LYS A 27 10.14 21.56 -11.46
N LEU A 28 9.38 20.54 -11.89
CA LEU A 28 8.00 20.70 -12.36
C LEU A 28 6.96 20.70 -11.23
N GLN A 29 7.32 20.23 -10.04
CA GLN A 29 6.43 20.10 -8.89
C GLN A 29 5.60 21.36 -8.58
N PRO A 30 6.17 22.59 -8.50
CA PRO A 30 5.38 23.79 -8.21
C PRO A 30 4.32 24.07 -9.30
N TYR A 31 4.62 23.78 -10.57
CA TYR A 31 3.68 23.95 -11.68
C TYR A 31 2.58 22.88 -11.65
N ILE A 32 2.93 21.63 -11.36
CA ILE A 32 1.96 20.54 -11.24
C ILE A 32 1.03 20.78 -10.05
N GLN A 33 1.55 21.27 -8.92
CA GLN A 33 0.75 21.50 -7.71
C GLN A 33 -0.18 22.72 -7.83
N SER A 34 0.23 23.76 -8.55
CA SER A 34 -0.56 24.99 -8.76
C SER A 34 -1.69 24.83 -9.78
N GLN A 35 -1.60 23.85 -10.69
CA GLN A 35 -2.64 23.63 -11.69
C GLN A 35 -3.93 23.06 -11.06
N ARG A 36 -5.05 23.77 -11.26
CA ARG A 36 -6.38 23.38 -10.80
C ARG A 36 -6.85 22.02 -11.34
N ILE A 37 -6.37 21.62 -12.52
CA ILE A 37 -6.71 20.36 -13.20
C ILE A 37 -5.79 19.21 -12.72
N SER A 38 -4.76 19.51 -11.93
CA SER A 38 -3.79 18.48 -11.57
C SER A 38 -4.41 17.40 -10.70
N LYS A 39 -4.08 16.15 -11.04
CA LYS A 39 -4.42 14.99 -10.22
C LYS A 39 -3.62 14.96 -8.92
N TRP A 40 -2.63 15.86 -8.75
CA TRP A 40 -1.80 15.91 -7.54
C TRP A 40 -2.64 16.14 -6.28
N SER A 41 -3.57 17.08 -6.34
CA SER A 41 -4.52 17.34 -5.25
C SER A 41 -5.43 16.16 -4.92
N GLN A 42 -5.65 15.23 -5.87
CA GLN A 42 -6.42 14.00 -5.67
C GLN A 42 -5.54 12.91 -5.06
N LEU A 43 -4.26 12.82 -5.46
CA LEU A 43 -3.30 11.88 -4.90
C LEU A 43 -3.05 12.16 -3.41
N SER A 44 -2.94 13.44 -3.03
CA SER A 44 -2.67 13.86 -1.65
C SER A 44 -3.85 13.69 -0.69
N LYS A 45 -5.05 13.34 -1.19
CA LYS A 45 -6.24 13.08 -0.37
C LYS A 45 -6.35 11.64 0.13
N SER A 46 -5.41 10.76 -0.22
CA SER A 46 -5.49 9.37 0.24
C SER A 46 -5.39 9.29 1.77
N PRO A 47 -6.18 8.46 2.45
CA PRO A 47 -6.21 8.40 3.92
C PRO A 47 -4.88 7.96 4.54
N LEU A 48 -4.12 7.14 3.82
CA LEU A 48 -2.76 6.77 4.25
C LEU A 48 -1.83 7.97 4.14
N TRP A 49 -1.87 8.71 3.03
CA TRP A 49 -1.01 9.88 2.84
C TRP A 49 -1.31 11.00 3.83
N THR A 50 -2.58 11.31 4.09
CA THR A 50 -2.95 12.36 5.07
C THR A 50 -2.42 12.06 6.47
N SER A 51 -2.41 10.78 6.88
CA SER A 51 -1.83 10.36 8.17
C SER A 51 -0.31 10.55 8.28
N ILE A 52 0.37 10.67 7.14
CA ILE A 52 1.83 10.83 7.02
C ILE A 52 2.18 12.31 6.81
N SER A 53 1.43 13.02 5.95
CA SER A 53 1.68 14.43 5.62
C SER A 53 1.38 15.40 6.76
N ASN A 54 0.58 14.98 7.74
CA ASN A 54 0.33 15.77 8.96
C ASN A 54 1.55 15.77 9.90
N GLU A 55 2.49 14.84 9.73
CA GLU A 55 3.80 14.87 10.41
C GLU A 55 4.77 15.69 9.52
N HIS A 56 5.68 16.47 10.11
CA HIS A 56 6.65 17.29 9.36
C HIS A 56 7.45 16.44 8.37
N LEU A 57 7.04 16.45 7.09
CA LEU A 57 7.51 15.57 6.02
C LEU A 57 9.03 15.59 5.82
N GLU A 58 9.64 16.76 6.05
CA GLU A 58 11.09 17.01 5.98
C GLU A 58 11.92 16.06 6.87
N THR A 59 11.31 15.51 7.93
CA THR A 59 12.01 14.69 8.93
C THR A 59 11.48 13.27 9.03
N VAL A 60 10.53 12.85 8.18
CA VAL A 60 9.93 11.51 8.30
C VAL A 60 10.89 10.46 7.73
N PRO A 61 11.55 9.62 8.56
CA PRO A 61 12.39 8.56 8.05
C PRO A 61 11.55 7.52 7.30
N ARG A 62 12.17 6.85 6.32
CA ARG A 62 11.54 5.75 5.57
C ARG A 62 10.98 4.64 6.49
N SER A 63 11.59 4.42 7.66
CA SER A 63 11.10 3.49 8.68
C SER A 63 9.72 3.86 9.21
N ASN A 64 9.44 5.15 9.44
CA ASN A 64 8.13 5.63 9.87
C ASN A 64 7.08 5.42 8.78
N PHE A 65 7.42 5.67 7.51
CA PHE A 65 6.52 5.36 6.39
C PHE A 65 6.16 3.86 6.36
N ILE A 66 7.15 2.98 6.51
CA ILE A 66 6.92 1.52 6.53
C ILE A 66 6.00 1.14 7.71
N ARG A 67 6.22 1.72 8.89
CA ARG A 67 5.40 1.51 10.08
C ARG A 67 3.95 1.95 9.87
N LYS A 68 3.73 3.18 9.39
CA LYS A 68 2.39 3.73 9.10
C LYS A 68 1.65 2.90 8.04
N ARG A 69 2.34 2.50 6.97
CA ARG A 69 1.78 1.60 5.96
C ARG A 69 1.36 0.26 6.55
N ARG A 70 2.17 -0.31 7.45
CA ARG A 70 1.83 -1.57 8.14
C ARG A 70 0.61 -1.40 9.03
N GLN A 71 0.55 -0.31 9.80
CA GLN A 71 -0.60 -0.01 10.66
C GLN A 71 -1.88 0.12 9.83
N PHE A 72 -1.85 0.89 8.74
CA PHE A 72 -2.98 1.04 7.82
C PHE A 72 -3.48 -0.30 7.25
N LEU A 73 -2.57 -1.25 6.96
CA LEU A 73 -2.97 -2.59 6.52
C LEU A 73 -3.65 -3.40 7.62
N ILE A 74 -3.15 -3.29 8.85
CA ILE A 74 -3.73 -3.94 10.04
C ILE A 74 -5.13 -3.37 10.32
N ASP A 75 -5.26 -2.04 10.33
CA ASP A 75 -6.54 -1.37 10.60
C ASP A 75 -7.59 -1.73 9.54
N ASN A 76 -7.22 -1.74 8.25
CA ASN A 76 -8.11 -2.17 7.18
C ASN A 76 -8.49 -3.65 7.27
N TYR A 77 -7.56 -4.50 7.73
CA TYR A 77 -7.85 -5.91 7.97
C TYR A 77 -8.88 -6.07 9.10
N HIS A 78 -8.69 -5.38 10.23
CA HIS A 78 -9.66 -5.39 11.32
C HIS A 78 -11.01 -4.80 10.91
N ALA A 79 -11.04 -3.71 10.14
CA ALA A 79 -12.29 -3.14 9.64
C ALA A 79 -13.08 -4.15 8.78
N LYS A 80 -12.39 -4.89 7.89
CA LYS A 80 -13.02 -5.93 7.08
C LYS A 80 -13.52 -7.10 7.91
N LEU A 81 -12.83 -7.48 8.98
CA LEU A 81 -13.30 -8.54 9.89
C LEU A 81 -14.64 -8.20 10.56
N GLN A 82 -14.90 -6.91 10.79
CA GLN A 82 -16.15 -6.44 11.40
C GLN A 82 -17.30 -6.33 10.38
N GLU A 83 -17.06 -6.54 9.09
CA GLU A 83 -18.12 -6.56 8.08
C GLU A 83 -18.99 -7.82 8.25
N LYS A 84 -20.32 -7.65 8.28
CA LYS A 84 -21.33 -8.70 8.56
C LYS A 84 -21.21 -10.00 7.73
N HIS A 85 -20.49 -9.98 6.62
CA HIS A 85 -20.34 -11.12 5.70
C HIS A 85 -18.89 -11.49 5.39
N ALA A 86 -17.92 -10.98 6.17
CA ALA A 86 -16.52 -11.32 5.98
C ALA A 86 -16.22 -12.72 6.53
N LYS A 87 -16.34 -13.75 5.68
CA LYS A 87 -15.72 -15.05 5.95
C LYS A 87 -14.25 -14.97 5.57
N LEU A 88 -13.36 -15.10 6.55
CA LEU A 88 -11.94 -15.24 6.29
C LEU A 88 -11.69 -16.50 5.47
N LEU A 89 -10.82 -16.41 4.46
CA LEU A 89 -10.34 -17.59 3.73
C LEU A 89 -9.68 -18.61 4.67
N SER A 90 -9.10 -18.16 5.79
CA SER A 90 -8.57 -19.05 6.83
C SER A 90 -9.65 -19.90 7.50
N TYR A 91 -10.89 -19.40 7.59
CA TYR A 91 -12.04 -20.15 8.11
C TYR A 91 -12.53 -21.22 7.13
N CYS A 92 -12.19 -21.09 5.84
CA CYS A 92 -12.40 -22.10 4.81
C CYS A 92 -11.25 -23.12 4.74
N ARG A 93 -10.20 -22.97 5.56
CA ARG A 93 -9.10 -23.94 5.65
C ARG A 93 -9.37 -24.85 6.84
N ASN A 94 -9.33 -26.17 6.63
CA ASN A 94 -9.35 -27.12 7.73
C ASN A 94 -8.14 -26.89 8.64
N ASP A 95 -8.31 -27.14 9.94
CA ASP A 95 -7.23 -27.06 10.93
C ASP A 95 -5.99 -27.81 10.42
N LEU A 96 -4.95 -27.02 10.18
CA LEU A 96 -3.59 -27.35 9.75
C LEU A 96 -3.24 -28.86 9.61
N ILE A 97 -3.34 -29.36 8.37
CA ILE A 97 -2.55 -30.51 7.91
C ILE A 97 -1.89 -30.13 6.59
N VAL A 98 -1.01 -29.12 6.62
CA VAL A 98 -0.23 -28.64 5.46
C VAL A 98 -1.13 -28.07 4.34
N ASP A 99 -0.74 -26.93 3.75
CA ASP A 99 -1.51 -26.39 2.62
C ASP A 99 -1.60 -27.46 1.51
N PRO A 100 -2.82 -27.86 1.05
CA PRO A 100 -2.98 -28.90 0.04
C PRO A 100 -2.13 -28.64 -1.22
N ILE A 101 -1.82 -27.38 -1.50
CA ILE A 101 -0.97 -26.95 -2.61
C ILE A 101 0.44 -27.54 -2.55
N LEU A 102 0.92 -27.89 -1.36
CA LEU A 102 2.23 -28.50 -1.13
C LEU A 102 2.22 -30.02 -1.42
N ARG A 103 1.05 -30.65 -1.45
CA ARG A 103 0.88 -32.08 -1.78
C ARG A 103 0.72 -32.33 -3.27
N ILE A 104 0.47 -31.30 -4.07
CA ILE A 104 0.35 -31.44 -5.51
C ILE A 104 1.78 -31.57 -6.10
N PRO A 105 2.09 -32.65 -6.84
CA PRO A 105 3.35 -32.75 -7.55
C PRO A 105 3.39 -31.64 -8.62
N MET A 106 4.27 -30.67 -8.39
CA MET A 106 4.44 -29.50 -9.23
C MET A 106 5.92 -29.19 -9.38
N THR A 107 6.29 -28.66 -10.53
CA THR A 107 7.60 -28.03 -10.71
C THR A 107 7.70 -26.77 -9.83
N ARG A 108 8.94 -26.33 -9.55
CA ARG A 108 9.19 -25.10 -8.78
C ARG A 108 8.48 -23.88 -9.38
N SER A 109 8.43 -23.80 -10.71
CA SER A 109 7.81 -22.71 -11.46
C SER A 109 6.29 -22.69 -11.30
N GLU A 110 5.64 -23.85 -11.27
CA GLU A 110 4.19 -23.96 -11.03
C GLU A 110 3.85 -23.62 -9.58
N ARG A 111 4.60 -24.15 -8.62
CA ARG A 111 4.39 -23.84 -7.19
C ARG A 111 4.53 -22.35 -6.90
N SER A 112 5.48 -21.66 -7.53
CA SER A 112 5.65 -20.21 -7.36
C SER A 112 4.46 -19.40 -7.88
N ARG A 113 3.75 -19.90 -8.90
CA ARG A 113 2.54 -19.25 -9.43
C ARG A 113 1.34 -19.45 -8.50
N CYS A 114 1.20 -20.61 -7.90
CA CYS A 114 0.06 -20.93 -7.04
C CYS A 114 0.13 -20.29 -5.65
N VAL A 115 1.33 -20.07 -5.08
CA VAL A 115 1.50 -19.42 -3.76
C VAL A 115 1.31 -17.89 -3.80
N ARG A 116 1.22 -17.29 -5.00
CA ARG A 116 1.10 -15.83 -5.17
C ARG A 116 -0.34 -15.28 -5.11
N TRP A 117 -1.31 -16.10 -4.74
CA TRP A 117 -2.72 -15.71 -4.57
C TRP A 117 -3.14 -15.63 -3.11
#